data_AF-A0A966S7N4-F1
#
_entry.id   AF-A0A966S7N4-F1
#
_cell.length_a   1.000
_cell.length_b   1.000
_cell.length_c   1.000
_cell.angle_alpha   90.00
_cell.angle_beta   90.00
_cell.angle_gamma   90.00
#
_symmetry.space_group_name_H-M   'P 1'
#
loop_
_entity.id
_entity.type
_entity.pdbx_description
1 polymer ?
#
loop_
_entity_poly.entity_id
_entity_poly.type
_entity_poly.pdbx_seq_one_letter_code
_entity_poly.pdbx_strand_id
1 'polypeptide(L)'
;ALTLIEPLLAVIGEVSGTRAATPFRDPIVGVREMVLLQPHYRQVFFERFGYQSPLYGQIDATSLLQTSQHTHFGLMIADDDPQVLDFYDGVLGLKRMLDEQTPYENATGSRRIFGLEPGEGFHMVDFDDPSSGHALAERRSGKLKCVRFSADAKIERRLDRSRAGCLGYSLYCWRVDDLEAMHRRIAASKATGLSVMQADEFGRRSFTFFAPDGYQWMLLQA
;
A
#
# COMPACT_ATOMS: atom_id res chain seq x y z
N ALA A 1 -12.86 14.04 21.49
CA ALA A 1 -13.05 12.69 22.06
C ALA A 1 -12.73 11.68 20.97
N LEU A 2 -11.82 10.73 21.22
CA LEU A 2 -11.59 9.60 20.31
C LEU A 2 -12.84 8.71 20.38
N THR A 3 -13.62 8.67 19.30
CA THR A 3 -14.69 7.69 19.17
C THR A 3 -14.03 6.36 18.84
N LEU A 4 -13.90 5.48 19.82
CA LEU A 4 -13.62 4.07 19.55
C LEU A 4 -14.84 3.51 18.82
N ILE A 5 -14.67 3.13 17.56
CA ILE A 5 -15.58 2.16 16.95
C ILE A 5 -15.28 0.82 17.63
N GLU A 6 -16.32 0.09 18.03
CA GLU A 6 -16.12 -1.25 18.58
C GLU A 6 -15.28 -2.09 17.60
N PRO A 7 -14.24 -2.79 18.08
CA PRO A 7 -13.41 -3.63 17.22
C PRO A 7 -14.29 -4.60 16.44
N LEU A 8 -14.35 -4.41 15.12
CA LEU A 8 -14.92 -5.42 14.25
C LEU A 8 -13.91 -6.57 14.22
N LEU A 9 -14.25 -7.68 14.87
CA LEU A 9 -13.47 -8.91 14.75
C LEU A 9 -13.58 -9.38 13.29
N ALA A 10 -12.55 -9.07 12.50
CA ALA A 10 -12.31 -9.78 11.26
C ALA A 10 -11.60 -11.10 11.64
N VAL A 11 -12.36 -12.20 11.66
CA VAL A 11 -11.74 -13.54 11.65
C VAL A 11 -11.18 -13.73 10.25
N ILE A 12 -9.88 -13.57 10.09
CA ILE A 12 -9.20 -13.86 8.83
C ILE A 12 -8.68 -15.29 8.92
N GLY A 13 -9.17 -16.10 7.98
CA GLY A 13 -8.85 -17.50 7.86
C GLY A 13 -7.37 -17.76 7.59
N GLU A 14 -7.04 -19.03 7.76
CA GLU A 14 -5.81 -19.72 7.39
C GLU A 14 -4.95 -19.02 6.33
N VAL A 15 -3.72 -18.64 6.70
CA VAL A 15 -2.76 -17.95 5.81
C VAL A 15 -2.31 -18.86 4.65
N SER A 16 -2.49 -20.18 4.74
CA SER A 16 -2.01 -21.10 3.71
C SER A 16 -3.08 -21.53 2.70
N GLY A 17 -4.37 -21.57 3.05
CA GLY A 17 -5.45 -22.01 2.15
C GLY A 17 -5.29 -23.40 1.51
N THR A 18 -4.25 -24.18 1.89
CA THR A 18 -3.93 -25.46 1.26
C THR A 18 -4.52 -26.65 2.01
N ARG A 19 -4.73 -26.54 3.34
CA ARG A 19 -5.44 -27.53 4.15
C ARG A 19 -5.98 -26.90 5.43
N ALA A 20 -7.13 -27.37 5.87
CA ALA A 20 -7.66 -27.04 7.19
C ALA A 20 -6.71 -27.47 8.32
N ALA A 21 -6.54 -26.59 9.30
CA ALA A 21 -5.76 -26.80 10.50
C ALA A 21 -6.49 -27.79 11.40
N THR A 22 -5.74 -28.75 11.93
CA THR A 22 -6.24 -29.73 12.87
C THR A 22 -6.20 -29.13 14.27
N PRO A 23 -7.36 -28.98 14.94
CA PRO A 23 -7.40 -28.41 16.29
C PRO A 23 -6.45 -29.14 17.24
N PHE A 24 -5.72 -28.38 18.05
CA PHE A 24 -4.77 -28.86 19.06
C PHE A 24 -3.55 -29.64 18.54
N ARG A 25 -3.39 -29.79 17.22
CA ARG A 25 -2.21 -30.44 16.61
C ARG A 25 -1.38 -29.50 15.77
N ASP A 26 -2.05 -28.64 15.01
CA ASP A 26 -1.37 -27.70 14.11
C ASP A 26 -1.17 -26.34 14.79
N PRO A 27 -0.03 -25.64 14.54
CA PRO A 27 0.14 -24.28 14.98
C PRO A 27 -0.87 -23.36 14.28
N ILE A 28 -1.43 -22.41 15.02
CA ILE A 28 -2.31 -21.39 14.46
C ILE A 28 -1.44 -20.41 13.67
N VAL A 29 -1.52 -20.49 12.35
CA VAL A 29 -0.89 -19.53 11.43
C VAL A 29 -1.96 -18.55 10.97
N GLY A 30 -1.80 -17.29 11.36
CA GLY A 30 -2.88 -16.33 11.23
C GLY A 30 -2.40 -14.89 11.31
N VAL A 31 -3.32 -13.99 10.99
CA VAL A 31 -3.14 -12.56 11.24
C VAL A 31 -4.40 -12.02 11.90
N ARG A 32 -4.23 -11.24 12.96
CA ARG A 32 -5.29 -10.43 13.54
C ARG A 32 -5.17 -9.02 13.01
N GLU A 33 -6.26 -8.52 12.46
CA GLU A 33 -6.34 -7.16 11.95
C GLU A 33 -7.14 -6.27 12.91
N MET A 34 -6.64 -5.06 13.14
CA MET A 34 -7.35 -4.03 13.91
C MET A 34 -7.29 -2.72 13.16
N VAL A 35 -8.40 -1.99 13.08
CA VAL A 35 -8.46 -0.68 12.42
C VAL A 35 -8.59 0.41 13.47
N LEU A 36 -7.66 1.36 13.48
CA LEU A 36 -7.73 2.59 14.24
C LEU A 36 -8.16 3.72 13.32
N LEU A 37 -9.34 4.28 13.60
CA LEU A 37 -9.92 5.38 12.83
C LEU A 37 -9.61 6.71 13.51
N GLN A 38 -9.02 7.64 12.76
CA GLN A 38 -8.66 8.97 13.22
C GLN A 38 -9.24 10.03 12.28
N PRO A 39 -9.34 11.30 12.68
CA PRO A 39 -9.98 12.35 11.87
C PRO A 39 -9.40 12.50 10.45
N HIS A 40 -8.11 12.21 10.28
CA HIS A 40 -7.40 12.45 9.01
C HIS A 40 -6.84 11.20 8.35
N TYR A 41 -6.87 10.04 9.03
CA TYR A 41 -6.33 8.82 8.48
C TYR A 41 -6.89 7.59 9.19
N ARG A 42 -6.71 6.44 8.56
CA ARG A 42 -7.08 5.13 9.10
C ARG A 42 -5.80 4.29 9.13
N GLN A 43 -5.50 3.68 10.27
CA GLN A 43 -4.36 2.78 10.43
C GLN A 43 -4.88 1.36 10.62
N VAL A 44 -4.25 0.40 9.92
CA VAL A 44 -4.53 -1.02 10.08
C VAL A 44 -3.32 -1.66 10.75
N PHE A 45 -3.54 -2.29 11.89
CA PHE A 45 -2.53 -3.07 12.60
C PHE A 45 -2.69 -4.54 12.27
N PHE A 46 -1.57 -5.20 12.02
CA PHE A 46 -1.49 -6.63 11.77
C PHE A 46 -0.65 -7.28 12.86
N GLU A 47 -1.27 -8.15 13.64
CA GLU A 47 -0.58 -9.03 14.59
C GLU A 47 -0.45 -10.42 13.96
N ARG A 48 0.77 -10.91 13.79
CA ARG A 48 1.05 -12.19 13.10
C ARG A 48 1.26 -13.30 14.12
N PHE A 49 0.63 -14.44 13.88
CA PHE A 49 0.73 -15.63 14.74
C PHE A 49 1.23 -16.81 13.94
N GLY A 50 2.11 -17.62 14.55
CA GLY A 50 2.58 -18.87 13.96
C GLY A 50 3.54 -18.73 12.77
N TYR A 51 4.00 -17.51 12.44
CA TYR A 51 5.06 -17.28 11.46
C TYR A 51 5.80 -15.97 11.71
N GLN A 52 6.99 -15.83 11.10
CA GLN A 52 7.81 -14.62 11.18
C GLN A 52 8.11 -14.07 9.78
N SER A 53 8.26 -12.75 9.69
CA SER A 53 8.72 -12.05 8.49
C SER A 53 9.73 -10.97 8.91
N PRO A 54 11.00 -11.37 9.17
CA PRO A 54 11.98 -10.55 9.88
C PRO A 54 12.39 -9.25 9.18
N LEU A 55 12.25 -9.19 7.85
CA LEU A 55 12.56 -7.98 7.07
C LEU A 55 11.32 -7.08 6.87
N TYR A 56 10.15 -7.51 7.37
CA TYR A 56 8.85 -6.87 7.14
C TYR A 56 8.42 -5.98 8.29
N GLY A 57 9.28 -5.00 8.60
CA GLY A 57 9.11 -4.12 9.75
C GLY A 57 9.97 -4.56 10.92
N GLN A 58 10.35 -3.60 11.76
CA GLN A 58 11.05 -3.85 13.02
C GLN A 58 10.19 -3.30 14.15
N ILE A 59 9.72 -4.18 15.04
CA ILE A 59 8.90 -3.78 16.17
C ILE A 59 9.73 -2.92 17.12
N ASP A 60 9.27 -1.70 17.38
CA ASP A 60 9.83 -0.85 18.41
C ASP A 60 9.08 -1.09 19.73
N ALA A 61 9.70 -1.86 20.62
CA ALA A 61 9.14 -2.17 21.95
C ALA A 61 8.98 -0.93 22.85
N THR A 62 9.64 0.18 22.52
CA THR A 62 9.54 1.46 23.23
C THR A 62 8.41 2.35 22.70
N SER A 63 7.86 2.04 21.52
CA SER A 63 6.72 2.76 20.96
C SER A 63 5.44 2.48 21.75
N LEU A 64 4.55 3.48 21.84
CA LEU A 64 3.28 3.39 22.58
C LEU A 64 2.43 2.18 22.17
N LEU A 65 2.43 1.85 20.88
CA LEU A 65 1.63 0.76 20.32
C LEU A 65 2.41 -0.55 20.22
N GLN A 66 3.73 -0.53 20.48
CA GLN A 66 4.64 -1.67 20.30
C GLN A 66 4.54 -2.27 18.89
N THR A 67 4.50 -1.39 17.89
CA THR A 67 4.36 -1.75 16.48
C THR A 67 5.64 -1.45 15.71
N SER A 68 5.75 -2.01 14.50
CA SER A 68 6.79 -1.59 13.57
C SER A 68 6.48 -0.26 12.91
N GLN A 69 7.42 0.24 12.11
CA GLN A 69 7.11 1.21 11.05
C GLN A 69 6.02 0.68 10.10
N HIS A 70 5.43 1.58 9.32
CA HIS A 70 4.44 1.25 8.30
C HIS A 70 5.01 0.24 7.30
N THR A 71 4.31 -0.88 7.14
CA THR A 71 4.73 -1.98 6.26
C THR A 71 3.99 -2.00 4.92
N HIS A 72 2.83 -1.33 4.86
CA HIS A 72 1.98 -1.21 3.69
C HIS A 72 1.55 0.24 3.49
N PHE A 73 1.46 0.64 2.24
CA PHE A 73 0.77 1.85 1.80
C PHE A 73 -0.24 1.48 0.73
N GLY A 74 -1.41 2.08 0.74
CA GLY A 74 -2.51 1.71 -0.15
C GLY A 74 -2.97 2.89 -0.98
N LEU A 75 -3.08 2.69 -2.30
CA LEU A 75 -3.77 3.62 -3.19
C LEU A 75 -5.04 3.00 -3.76
N MET A 76 -6.03 3.85 -4.01
CA MET A 76 -7.32 3.46 -4.57
C MET A 76 -7.57 4.30 -5.82
N ILE A 77 -7.77 3.65 -6.95
CA ILE A 77 -7.97 4.32 -8.24
C ILE A 77 -9.22 3.76 -8.93
N ALA A 78 -9.95 4.63 -9.62
CA ALA A 78 -11.03 4.25 -10.52
C ALA A 78 -10.55 4.57 -11.94
N ASP A 79 -10.18 3.54 -12.69
CA ASP A 79 -9.55 3.66 -14.00
C ASP A 79 -9.72 2.37 -14.79
N ASP A 80 -10.16 2.49 -16.05
CA ASP A 80 -10.35 1.35 -16.94
C ASP A 80 -9.06 0.95 -17.66
N ASP A 81 -8.05 1.83 -17.72
CA ASP A 81 -6.75 1.53 -18.31
C ASP A 81 -5.99 0.50 -17.45
N PRO A 82 -5.81 -0.75 -17.92
CA PRO A 82 -5.08 -1.75 -17.15
C PRO A 82 -3.59 -1.41 -17.01
N GLN A 83 -3.06 -0.53 -17.86
CA GLN A 83 -1.63 -0.16 -17.90
C GLN A 83 -1.31 1.06 -17.04
N VAL A 84 -2.31 1.69 -16.39
CA VAL A 84 -2.07 2.89 -15.55
C VAL A 84 -1.04 2.62 -14.45
N LEU A 85 -0.97 1.37 -13.95
CA LEU A 85 -0.05 0.94 -12.90
C LEU A 85 1.32 0.49 -13.41
N ASP A 86 1.54 0.37 -14.73
CA ASP A 86 2.84 -0.01 -15.32
C ASP A 86 3.92 1.05 -15.08
N PHE A 87 3.51 2.24 -14.65
CA PHE A 87 4.42 3.26 -14.15
C PHE A 87 5.26 2.77 -12.96
N TYR A 88 4.69 1.96 -12.06
CA TYR A 88 5.32 1.62 -10.79
C TYR A 88 6.51 0.67 -10.96
N ASP A 89 6.41 -0.33 -11.81
CA ASP A 89 7.51 -1.23 -12.16
C ASP A 89 8.31 -0.71 -13.37
N GLY A 90 7.61 -0.24 -14.41
CA GLY A 90 8.23 0.22 -15.65
C GLY A 90 8.97 1.57 -15.54
N VAL A 91 8.66 2.42 -14.55
CA VAL A 91 9.32 3.73 -14.35
C VAL A 91 9.97 3.83 -12.98
N LEU A 92 9.23 3.59 -11.90
CA LEU A 92 9.81 3.67 -10.54
C LEU A 92 10.70 2.48 -10.20
N GLY A 93 10.63 1.39 -10.97
CA GLY A 93 11.47 0.22 -10.80
C GLY A 93 11.07 -0.65 -9.62
N LEU A 94 9.86 -0.48 -9.07
CA LEU A 94 9.33 -1.35 -8.02
C LEU A 94 9.10 -2.76 -8.56
N LYS A 95 9.09 -3.76 -7.67
CA LYS A 95 8.85 -5.15 -8.07
C LYS A 95 7.37 -5.48 -7.98
N ARG A 96 6.72 -5.72 -9.11
CA ARG A 96 5.35 -6.25 -9.15
C ARG A 96 5.32 -7.68 -8.58
N MET A 97 4.52 -7.89 -7.55
CA MET A 97 4.47 -9.15 -6.78
C MET A 97 3.11 -9.84 -6.81
N LEU A 98 2.04 -9.08 -7.04
CA LEU A 98 0.68 -9.58 -7.18
C LEU A 98 0.01 -8.80 -8.30
N ASP A 99 -0.82 -9.47 -9.09
CA ASP A 99 -1.62 -8.87 -10.16
C ASP A 99 -2.86 -9.74 -10.36
N GLU A 100 -3.95 -9.42 -9.64
CA GLU A 100 -5.13 -10.29 -9.56
C GLU A 100 -6.44 -9.50 -9.62
N GLN A 101 -7.39 -10.02 -10.40
CA GLN A 101 -8.77 -9.54 -10.41
C GLN A 101 -9.63 -10.33 -9.42
N THR A 102 -10.37 -9.62 -8.57
CA THR A 102 -11.32 -10.21 -7.63
C THR A 102 -12.75 -9.78 -7.99
N PRO A 103 -13.59 -10.69 -8.51
CA PRO A 103 -15.00 -10.41 -8.78
C PRO A 103 -15.81 -10.31 -7.48
N TYR A 104 -16.99 -9.67 -7.53
CA TYR A 104 -17.90 -9.47 -6.39
C TYR A 104 -18.10 -10.74 -5.54
N GLU A 105 -18.32 -11.88 -6.20
CA GLU A 105 -18.62 -13.17 -5.59
C GLU A 105 -17.49 -13.64 -4.66
N ASN A 106 -16.25 -13.32 -5.02
CA ASN A 106 -15.04 -13.73 -4.31
C ASN A 106 -14.53 -12.67 -3.32
N ALA A 107 -15.04 -11.44 -3.42
CA ALA A 107 -14.65 -10.30 -2.59
C ALA A 107 -15.22 -10.35 -1.16
N THR A 108 -15.12 -11.47 -0.43
CA THR A 108 -15.79 -11.70 0.87
C THR A 108 -15.78 -10.51 1.85
N GLY A 109 -14.65 -10.24 2.52
CA GLY A 109 -14.49 -9.09 3.43
C GLY A 109 -14.44 -7.76 2.66
N SER A 110 -13.75 -7.76 1.52
CA SER A 110 -13.53 -6.56 0.69
C SER A 110 -14.83 -5.96 0.15
N ARG A 111 -15.88 -6.74 -0.06
CA ARG A 111 -17.20 -6.28 -0.50
C ARG A 111 -17.77 -5.25 0.46
N ARG A 112 -17.66 -5.50 1.76
CA ARG A 112 -18.12 -4.54 2.78
C ARG A 112 -17.16 -3.36 2.94
N ILE A 113 -15.85 -3.62 2.88
CA ILE A 113 -14.82 -2.58 3.07
C ILE A 113 -14.85 -1.55 1.93
N PHE A 114 -15.00 -2.00 0.69
CA PHE A 114 -15.02 -1.15 -0.49
C PHE A 114 -16.43 -0.70 -0.90
N GLY A 115 -17.48 -1.25 -0.26
CA GLY A 115 -18.87 -0.92 -0.61
C GLY A 115 -19.24 -1.38 -2.02
N LEU A 116 -18.81 -2.58 -2.41
CA LEU A 116 -19.10 -3.15 -3.73
C LEU A 116 -20.58 -3.51 -3.85
N GLU A 117 -21.16 -3.26 -5.03
CA GLU A 117 -22.48 -3.70 -5.46
C GLU A 117 -22.39 -4.98 -6.31
N PRO A 118 -23.47 -5.79 -6.41
CA PRO A 118 -23.49 -6.97 -7.26
C PRO A 118 -23.08 -6.66 -8.70
N GLY A 119 -22.16 -7.46 -9.25
CA GLY A 119 -21.58 -7.27 -10.58
C GLY A 119 -20.32 -6.41 -10.61
N GLU A 120 -19.97 -5.74 -9.51
CA GLU A 120 -18.71 -5.00 -9.40
C GLU A 120 -17.53 -5.94 -9.04
N GLY A 121 -16.34 -5.36 -8.97
CA GLY A 121 -15.14 -6.07 -8.56
C GLY A 121 -13.99 -5.09 -8.41
N PHE A 122 -12.81 -5.61 -8.12
CA PHE A 122 -11.60 -4.81 -8.09
C PHE A 122 -10.41 -5.60 -8.62
N HIS A 123 -9.38 -4.87 -8.99
CA HIS A 123 -8.10 -5.37 -9.43
C HIS A 123 -7.04 -4.95 -8.43
N MET A 124 -6.32 -5.91 -7.88
CA MET A 124 -5.28 -5.66 -6.89
C MET A 124 -3.92 -5.92 -7.49
N VAL A 125 -3.05 -4.92 -7.41
CA VAL A 125 -1.64 -5.03 -7.81
C VAL A 125 -0.78 -4.64 -6.62
N ASP A 126 0.14 -5.51 -6.23
CA ASP A 126 1.10 -5.23 -5.17
C ASP A 126 2.48 -4.94 -5.79
N PHE A 127 3.13 -3.88 -5.33
CA PHE A 127 4.51 -3.55 -5.65
C PHE A 127 5.37 -3.54 -4.38
N ASP A 128 6.51 -4.23 -4.42
CA ASP A 128 7.45 -4.33 -3.31
C ASP A 128 8.79 -3.66 -3.65
N ASP A 129 9.63 -3.50 -2.63
CA ASP A 129 11.04 -3.18 -2.80
C ASP A 129 11.69 -4.18 -3.79
N PRO A 130 12.53 -3.72 -4.74
CA PRO A 130 13.15 -4.58 -5.76
C PRO A 130 13.97 -5.76 -5.19
N SER A 131 14.48 -5.59 -3.97
CA SER A 131 15.26 -6.57 -3.22
C SER A 131 14.39 -7.54 -2.41
N SER A 132 13.06 -7.47 -2.54
CA SER A 132 12.13 -8.39 -1.88
C SER A 132 12.07 -9.73 -2.60
N GLY A 133 12.17 -10.81 -1.84
CA GLY A 133 11.94 -12.17 -2.31
C GLY A 133 10.50 -12.66 -2.09
N HIS A 134 10.19 -13.87 -2.56
CA HIS A 134 8.84 -14.45 -2.43
C HIS A 134 8.63 -15.12 -1.06
N ALA A 135 9.70 -15.63 -0.45
CA ALA A 135 9.64 -16.28 0.85
C ALA A 135 9.40 -15.26 1.98
N LEU A 136 8.73 -15.68 3.06
CA LEU A 136 8.42 -14.81 4.20
C LEU A 136 9.67 -14.15 4.82
N ALA A 137 10.81 -14.83 4.78
CA ALA A 137 12.09 -14.33 5.28
C ALA A 137 12.71 -13.23 4.41
N GLU A 138 12.29 -13.12 3.15
CA GLU A 138 12.89 -12.24 2.14
C GLU A 138 12.03 -11.02 1.83
N ARG A 139 10.77 -10.99 2.30
CA ARG A 139 9.84 -9.89 2.08
C ARG A 139 10.25 -8.67 2.90
N ARG A 140 10.39 -7.52 2.25
CA ARG A 140 10.78 -6.26 2.89
C ARG A 140 9.57 -5.35 3.11
N SER A 141 9.63 -4.55 4.16
CA SER A 141 8.64 -3.50 4.46
C SER A 141 8.53 -2.48 3.31
N GLY A 142 7.37 -1.84 3.19
CA GLY A 142 7.15 -0.75 2.23
C GLY A 142 6.36 -1.17 0.99
N LYS A 143 5.59 -2.26 1.07
CA LYS A 143 4.70 -2.70 -0.01
C LYS A 143 3.68 -1.62 -0.35
N LEU A 144 3.55 -1.32 -1.64
CA LEU A 144 2.48 -0.51 -2.20
C LEU A 144 1.37 -1.44 -2.69
N LYS A 145 0.18 -1.33 -2.09
CA LYS A 145 -1.03 -2.02 -2.52
C LYS A 145 -1.88 -1.08 -3.38
N CYS A 146 -2.05 -1.40 -4.64
CA CYS A 146 -2.87 -0.65 -5.57
C CYS A 146 -4.20 -1.38 -5.77
N VAL A 147 -5.31 -0.76 -5.38
CA VAL A 147 -6.66 -1.29 -5.65
C VAL A 147 -7.28 -0.44 -6.75
N ARG A 148 -7.51 -1.06 -7.91
CA ARG A 148 -8.15 -0.43 -9.06
C ARG A 148 -9.57 -0.94 -9.22
N PHE A 149 -10.50 0.00 -9.34
CA PHE A 149 -11.90 -0.24 -9.64
C PHE A 149 -12.20 0.20 -11.07
N SER A 150 -13.35 -0.20 -11.59
CA SER A 150 -13.90 0.33 -12.84
C SER A 150 -13.98 1.86 -12.81
N ALA A 151 -13.79 2.53 -13.95
CA ALA A 151 -13.83 4.00 -13.99
C ALA A 151 -15.19 4.59 -13.61
N ASP A 152 -16.27 3.82 -13.76
CA ASP A 152 -17.63 4.18 -13.36
C ASP A 152 -17.98 3.80 -11.91
N ALA A 153 -17.04 3.21 -11.16
CA ALA A 153 -17.22 2.92 -9.75
C ALA A 153 -17.55 4.20 -8.97
N LYS A 154 -18.43 4.09 -7.97
CA LYS A 154 -18.91 5.22 -7.15
C LYS A 154 -17.89 5.66 -6.11
N ILE A 155 -16.68 5.97 -6.56
CA ILE A 155 -15.55 6.39 -5.74
C ILE A 155 -15.26 7.85 -6.02
N GLU A 156 -15.32 8.66 -4.98
CA GLU A 156 -15.06 10.08 -5.13
C GLU A 156 -13.56 10.36 -5.36
N ARG A 157 -13.24 11.04 -6.46
CA ARG A 157 -11.86 11.43 -6.77
C ARG A 157 -11.42 12.61 -5.90
N ARG A 158 -10.67 12.32 -4.83
CA ARG A 158 -10.16 13.30 -3.85
C ARG A 158 -8.64 13.54 -3.93
N LEU A 159 -8.04 13.34 -5.10
CA LEU A 159 -6.59 13.48 -5.28
C LEU A 159 -6.07 14.90 -4.97
N ASP A 160 -6.89 15.94 -5.17
CA ASP A 160 -6.58 17.33 -4.80
C ASP A 160 -6.39 17.53 -3.29
N ARG A 161 -6.94 16.60 -2.49
CA ARG A 161 -6.82 16.53 -1.02
C ARG A 161 -5.83 15.47 -0.54
N SER A 162 -5.26 14.67 -1.45
CA SER A 162 -4.27 13.63 -1.17
C SER A 162 -2.91 14.00 -1.76
N ARG A 163 -2.44 15.20 -1.41
CA ARG A 163 -1.16 15.77 -1.88
C ARG A 163 -0.48 16.60 -0.80
N ALA A 164 0.82 16.84 -0.95
CA ALA A 164 1.61 17.64 -0.02
C ALA A 164 0.92 18.98 0.29
N GLY A 165 0.92 19.35 1.58
CA GLY A 165 0.18 20.52 2.10
C GLY A 165 -1.28 20.25 2.50
N CYS A 166 -1.81 19.04 2.26
CA CYS A 166 -3.12 18.62 2.76
C CYS A 166 -3.01 17.81 4.06
N LEU A 167 -4.08 17.82 4.86
CA LEU A 167 -4.20 17.02 6.09
C LEU A 167 -4.35 15.53 5.77
N GLY A 168 -3.77 14.68 6.62
CA GLY A 168 -3.83 13.22 6.49
C GLY A 168 -2.63 12.63 5.76
N TYR A 169 -2.74 11.36 5.36
CA TYR A 169 -1.73 10.72 4.52
C TYR A 169 -1.84 11.25 3.09
N SER A 170 -0.87 12.08 2.71
CA SER A 170 -0.99 12.93 1.53
C SER A 170 0.24 12.92 0.63
N LEU A 171 1.29 12.17 0.98
CA LEU A 171 2.50 12.09 0.16
C LEU A 171 3.13 10.70 0.25
N TYR A 172 3.39 10.12 -0.91
CA TYR A 172 4.18 8.89 -1.03
C TYR A 172 5.64 9.26 -1.26
N CYS A 173 6.55 8.62 -0.54
CA CYS A 173 7.99 8.87 -0.64
C CYS A 173 8.70 7.59 -1.06
N TRP A 174 9.60 7.70 -2.04
CA TRP A 174 10.45 6.60 -2.46
C TRP A 174 11.91 7.05 -2.57
N ARG A 175 12.82 6.20 -2.06
CA ARG A 175 14.24 6.51 -2.02
C ARG A 175 14.95 5.83 -3.18
N VAL A 176 15.80 6.56 -3.88
CA VAL A 176 16.49 6.09 -5.09
C VAL A 176 17.98 6.40 -5.02
N ASP A 177 18.80 5.50 -5.58
CA ASP A 177 20.26 5.61 -5.54
C ASP A 177 20.81 6.68 -6.49
N ASP A 178 20.17 6.89 -7.64
CA ASP A 178 20.52 7.93 -8.60
C ASP A 178 19.29 8.78 -8.90
N LEU A 179 19.15 9.87 -8.13
CA LEU A 179 18.00 10.77 -8.25
C LEU A 179 17.98 11.52 -9.59
N GLU A 180 19.12 11.79 -10.21
CA GLU A 180 19.22 12.50 -11.50
C GLU A 180 18.82 11.61 -12.68
N ALA A 181 19.28 10.36 -12.69
CA ALA A 181 18.80 9.37 -13.65
C ALA A 181 17.29 9.14 -13.50
N MET A 182 16.79 9.02 -12.27
CA MET A 182 15.37 8.82 -12.03
C MET A 182 14.54 10.05 -12.44
N HIS A 183 15.02 11.27 -12.17
CA HIS A 183 14.38 12.50 -12.64
C HIS A 183 14.22 12.52 -14.17
N ARG A 184 15.28 12.17 -14.92
CA ARG A 184 15.21 12.07 -16.40
C ARG A 184 14.24 10.99 -16.84
N ARG A 185 14.24 9.83 -16.18
CA ARG A 185 13.32 8.71 -16.50
C ARG A 185 11.86 9.11 -16.28
N ILE A 186 11.56 9.80 -15.18
CA ILE A 186 10.20 10.30 -14.90
C ILE A 186 9.81 11.40 -15.89
N ALA A 187 10.72 12.32 -16.23
CA ALA A 187 10.46 13.37 -17.21
C ALA A 187 10.13 12.83 -18.61
N ALA A 188 10.63 11.64 -18.96
CA ALA A 188 10.34 10.95 -20.22
C ALA A 188 9.08 10.05 -20.16
N SER A 189 8.39 10.00 -19.02
CA SER A 189 7.20 9.16 -18.79
C SER A 189 5.88 9.94 -18.93
N LYS A 190 4.75 9.31 -18.61
CA LYS A 190 3.43 9.95 -18.52
C LYS A 190 3.22 10.76 -17.22
N ALA A 191 4.20 10.80 -16.32
CA ALA A 191 4.13 11.60 -15.10
C ALA A 191 4.04 13.11 -15.43
N THR A 192 3.44 13.87 -14.52
CA THR A 192 3.23 15.31 -14.70
C THR A 192 3.67 16.10 -13.47
N GLY A 193 3.77 17.43 -13.60
CA GLY A 193 4.05 18.32 -12.47
C GLY A 193 5.39 18.07 -11.78
N LEU A 194 6.42 17.66 -12.53
CA LEU A 194 7.77 17.50 -11.99
C LEU A 194 8.26 18.84 -11.42
N SER A 195 8.67 18.84 -10.15
CA SER A 195 9.31 19.98 -9.53
C SER A 195 10.80 20.04 -9.89
N VAL A 196 11.40 21.20 -9.70
CA VAL A 196 12.87 21.31 -9.70
C VAL A 196 13.43 20.45 -8.57
N MET A 197 14.58 19.82 -8.82
CA MET A 197 15.29 19.07 -7.81
C MET A 197 15.99 20.02 -6.84
N GLN A 198 15.75 19.85 -5.55
CA GLN A 198 16.24 20.72 -4.49
C GLN A 198 16.63 19.92 -3.24
N ALA A 199 17.42 20.51 -2.36
CA ALA A 199 17.69 19.92 -1.06
C ALA A 199 16.50 20.13 -0.11
N ASP A 200 16.18 19.12 0.70
CA ASP A 200 15.29 19.22 1.85
C ASP A 200 15.97 19.94 3.02
N GLU A 201 15.26 20.16 4.13
CA GLU A 201 15.77 20.80 5.34
C GLU A 201 16.92 20.04 6.02
N PHE A 202 17.16 18.79 5.61
CA PHE A 202 18.26 17.94 6.07
C PHE A 202 19.39 17.83 5.04
N GLY A 203 19.33 18.59 3.95
CA GLY A 203 20.33 18.59 2.88
C GLY A 203 20.21 17.45 1.87
N ARG A 204 19.18 16.61 1.96
CA ARG A 204 18.97 15.50 1.01
C ARG A 204 18.28 16.01 -0.24
N ARG A 205 18.81 15.65 -1.42
CA ARG A 205 18.18 16.04 -2.68
C ARG A 205 16.85 15.31 -2.87
N SER A 206 15.86 16.03 -3.37
CA SER A 206 14.53 15.51 -3.64
C SER A 206 13.83 16.25 -4.78
N PHE A 207 12.81 15.64 -5.35
CA PHE A 207 11.83 16.32 -6.20
C PHE A 207 10.47 15.62 -6.07
N THR A 208 9.42 16.28 -6.54
CA THR A 208 8.06 15.75 -6.55
C THR A 208 7.51 15.67 -7.96
N PHE A 209 6.50 14.82 -8.16
CA PHE A 209 5.76 14.68 -9.41
C PHE A 209 4.38 14.06 -9.11
N PHE A 210 3.50 14.06 -10.10
CA PHE A 210 2.26 13.29 -10.11
C PHE A 210 2.41 12.07 -11.02
N ALA A 211 2.15 10.88 -10.48
CA ALA A 211 2.09 9.65 -11.26
C ALA A 211 0.89 9.69 -12.25
N PRO A 212 0.83 8.79 -13.25
CA PRO A 212 -0.25 8.78 -14.24
C PRO A 212 -1.66 8.63 -13.64
N ASP A 213 -1.78 7.95 -12.50
CA ASP A 213 -3.04 7.84 -11.75
C ASP A 213 -3.41 9.12 -10.97
N GLY A 214 -2.51 10.10 -10.93
CA GLY A 214 -2.67 11.41 -10.31
C GLY A 214 -2.26 11.49 -8.85
N TYR A 215 -1.74 10.43 -8.23
CA TYR A 215 -1.15 10.52 -6.90
C TYR A 215 0.16 11.30 -6.91
N GLN A 216 0.38 12.14 -5.90
CA GLN A 216 1.65 12.86 -5.76
C GLN A 216 2.70 11.98 -5.07
N TRP A 217 3.91 12.01 -5.62
CA TRP A 217 5.08 11.30 -5.12
C TRP A 217 6.24 12.26 -4.88
N MET A 218 7.08 11.91 -3.92
CA MET A 218 8.38 12.52 -3.67
C MET A 218 9.46 11.46 -3.83
N LEU A 219 10.49 11.76 -4.62
CA LEU A 219 11.71 10.97 -4.65
C LEU A 219 12.81 11.62 -3.84
N LEU A 220 13.56 10.80 -3.12
CA LEU A 220 14.66 11.20 -2.24
C LEU A 220 15.94 10.48 -2.65
N GLN A 221 17.05 11.20 -2.65
CA GLN A 221 18.38 10.59 -2.79
C GLN A 221 18.66 9.65 -1.59
N ALA A 222 19.23 8.47 -1.89
CA ALA A 222 19.58 7.45 -0.90
C ALA A 222 20.67 7.87 0.09
#